data_AF-A0A3P3Q2M1-F1
#
_entry.id   AF-A0A3P3Q2M1-F1
#
_cell.length_a   1.000
_cell.length_b   1.000
_cell.length_c   1.000
_cell.angle_alpha   90.00
_cell.angle_beta   90.00
_cell.angle_gamma   90.00
#
_symmetry.space_group_name_H-M   'P 1'
#
loop_
_entity.id
_entity.type
_entity.pdbx_description
1 polymer ?
#
loop_
_entity_poly.entity_id
_entity_poly.type
_entity_poly.pdbx_seq_one_letter_code
_entity_poly.pdbx_strand_id
1 'polypeptide(L)'
;MNELKLIEQRKVLGKEFRIYGDFENPLFVAVDVAEWIEHSNTTEMLKGIDDDEKLTSIILRAGQRRAVAMLTEDGLYEVLMQSRKPIAKEFKREVKQILKTIRKHGLYAKEELLDNPDIAIAAFKALKEEREARKALEVENNAMKPKALFADAVSASHTSILIGELAKLIKQNGIDIGQKRLFEWLREQGFLMKSGSSKNMPTQRSMEQGLFEIKESSYINSEGVTVVTKTTKVTGKGQIYFTNKFLCK
;
A
#
# COMPACT_ATOMS: atom_id res chain seq x y z
N MET A 1 20.48 18.25 2.07
CA MET A 1 20.89 18.00 0.67
C MET A 1 21.65 16.69 0.66
N ASN A 2 21.09 15.66 0.04
CA ASN A 2 21.63 14.31 0.06
C ASN A 2 22.87 14.20 -0.82
N GLU A 3 23.92 13.57 -0.31
CA GLU A 3 25.11 13.22 -1.08
C GLU A 3 24.76 12.11 -2.06
N LEU A 4 24.98 12.33 -3.36
CA LEU A 4 24.82 11.28 -4.38
C LEU A 4 25.95 10.27 -4.24
N LYS A 5 25.59 9.00 -4.06
CA LYS A 5 26.54 7.88 -3.96
C LYS A 5 26.79 7.29 -5.34
N LEU A 6 28.02 6.80 -5.54
CA LEU A 6 28.38 5.98 -6.69
C LEU A 6 27.71 4.61 -6.52
N ILE A 7 26.95 4.18 -7.52
CA ILE A 7 26.23 2.90 -7.48
C ILE A 7 27.07 1.82 -8.16
N GLU A 8 27.56 2.11 -9.36
CA GLU A 8 28.15 1.11 -10.24
C GLU A 8 29.19 1.75 -11.18
N GLN A 9 30.21 0.97 -11.51
CA GLN A 9 31.12 1.25 -12.61
C GLN A 9 30.92 0.19 -13.68
N ARG A 10 30.45 0.60 -14.86
CA ARG A 10 30.20 -0.32 -15.96
C ARG A 10 30.89 0.13 -17.23
N LYS A 11 31.49 -0.82 -17.93
CA LYS A 11 32.08 -0.58 -19.25
C LYS A 11 30.98 -0.66 -20.31
N VAL A 12 30.71 0.45 -20.98
CA VAL A 12 29.74 0.54 -22.08
C VAL A 12 30.48 0.97 -23.33
N LEU A 13 30.47 0.12 -24.36
CA LEU A 13 31.16 0.34 -25.65
C LEU A 13 32.59 0.89 -25.49
N GLY A 14 33.38 0.27 -24.61
CA GLY A 14 34.80 0.61 -24.43
C GLY A 14 35.13 1.65 -23.37
N LYS A 15 34.16 2.44 -22.87
CA LYS A 15 34.39 3.47 -21.84
C LYS A 15 33.81 3.06 -20.49
N GLU A 16 34.54 3.34 -19.42
CA GLU A 16 34.06 3.17 -18.04
C GLU A 16 33.18 4.35 -17.64
N PHE A 17 31.93 4.07 -17.28
CA PHE A 17 31.00 5.05 -16.74
C PHE A 17 30.88 4.91 -15.23
N ARG A 18 30.91 6.05 -14.54
CA ARG A 18 30.54 6.17 -13.13
C ARG A 18 29.08 6.59 -13.05
N ILE A 19 28.23 5.71 -12.55
CA ILE A 19 26.79 5.96 -12.43
C ILE A 19 26.48 6.40 -11.00
N TYR A 20 25.84 7.56 -10.87
CA TYR A 20 25.46 8.16 -9.58
C TYR A 20 23.94 8.05 -9.38
N GLY A 21 23.45 8.20 -8.14
CA GLY A 21 22.01 8.22 -7.84
C GLY A 21 21.52 6.92 -7.19
N ASP A 22 20.41 6.39 -7.70
CA ASP A 22 19.90 5.05 -7.39
C ASP A 22 19.63 4.23 -8.67
N PHE A 23 19.31 2.94 -8.53
CA PHE A 23 19.12 2.03 -9.67
C PHE A 23 17.90 2.41 -10.51
N GLU A 24 16.93 3.09 -9.93
CA GLU A 24 15.70 3.52 -10.60
C GLU A 24 15.90 4.84 -11.36
N ASN A 25 16.78 5.70 -10.86
CA ASN A 25 17.09 7.03 -11.38
C ASN A 25 18.60 7.21 -11.52
N PRO A 26 19.24 6.54 -12.49
CA PRO A 26 20.67 6.65 -12.71
C PRO A 26 21.03 8.03 -13.31
N LEU A 27 22.15 8.59 -12.83
CA LEU A 27 22.67 9.88 -13.24
C LEU A 27 24.07 9.74 -13.86
N PHE A 28 24.26 10.42 -14.98
CA PHE A 28 25.48 10.39 -15.80
C PHE A 28 26.13 11.76 -15.84
N VAL A 29 27.44 11.84 -15.60
CA VAL A 29 28.16 13.12 -15.66
C VAL A 29 28.26 13.58 -17.11
N ALA A 30 27.72 14.76 -17.43
CA ALA A 30 27.61 15.25 -18.80
C ALA A 30 28.97 15.40 -19.51
N VAL A 31 30.03 15.75 -18.78
CA VAL A 31 31.40 15.85 -19.32
C VAL A 31 31.91 14.48 -19.75
N ASP A 32 31.69 13.44 -18.93
CA ASP A 32 32.13 12.08 -19.24
C ASP A 32 31.38 11.54 -20.48
N VAL A 33 30.09 11.89 -20.64
CA VAL A 33 29.28 11.58 -21.83
C VAL A 33 29.76 12.34 -23.07
N ALA A 34 30.04 13.64 -22.94
CA ALA A 34 30.55 14.46 -24.05
C ALA A 34 31.89 13.91 -24.56
N GLU A 35 32.82 13.58 -23.66
CA GLU A 35 34.08 12.93 -24.00
C GLU A 35 33.88 11.56 -24.66
N TRP A 36 32.86 10.79 -24.23
CA TRP A 36 32.58 9.46 -24.78
C TRP A 36 32.21 9.53 -26.25
N ILE A 37 31.34 10.47 -26.61
CA ILE A 37 30.91 10.66 -27.99
C ILE A 37 31.84 11.60 -28.77
N GLU A 38 32.95 12.03 -28.18
CA GLU A 38 33.88 13.01 -28.75
C GLU A 38 33.19 14.33 -29.15
N HIS A 39 32.27 14.82 -28.32
CA HIS A 39 31.65 16.13 -28.47
C HIS A 39 32.62 17.21 -28.01
N SER A 40 32.85 18.23 -28.85
CA SER A 40 33.81 19.30 -28.58
C SER A 40 33.40 20.21 -27.42
N ASN A 41 32.10 20.37 -27.18
CA ASN A 41 31.57 21.29 -26.18
C ASN A 41 30.40 20.68 -25.39
N THR A 42 30.58 20.44 -24.10
CA THR A 42 29.53 19.90 -23.22
C THR A 42 28.36 20.87 -23.06
N THR A 43 28.62 22.18 -22.94
CA THR A 43 27.56 23.17 -22.77
C THR A 43 26.68 23.26 -24.01
N GLU A 44 27.25 23.11 -25.21
CA GLU A 44 26.49 23.07 -26.46
C GLU A 44 25.65 21.80 -26.57
N MET A 45 26.20 20.65 -26.18
CA MET A 45 25.47 19.39 -26.10
C MET A 45 24.23 19.50 -25.19
N LEU A 46 24.38 20.16 -24.03
CA LEU A 46 23.30 20.34 -23.05
C LEU A 46 22.18 21.30 -23.50
N LYS A 47 22.38 22.11 -24.54
CA LYS A 47 21.34 23.02 -25.06
C LYS A 47 20.25 22.29 -25.83
N GLY A 48 20.57 21.14 -26.41
CA GLY A 48 19.62 20.33 -27.18
C GLY A 48 18.82 19.33 -26.33
N ILE A 49 18.96 19.37 -25.01
CA ILE A 49 18.35 18.45 -24.05
C ILE A 49 17.32 19.24 -23.24
N ASP A 50 16.18 18.61 -22.97
CA ASP A 50 15.11 19.22 -22.18
C ASP A 50 15.56 19.48 -20.73
N ASP A 51 14.90 20.43 -20.07
CA ASP A 51 15.32 20.92 -18.75
C ASP A 51 15.04 19.91 -17.62
N ASP A 52 14.12 18.97 -17.81
CA ASP A 52 13.80 17.88 -16.88
C ASP A 52 14.73 16.66 -17.03
N GLU A 53 15.44 16.55 -18.16
CA GLU A 53 16.39 15.48 -18.44
C GLU A 53 17.84 15.81 -18.04
N LYS A 54 18.06 17.01 -17.49
CA LYS A 54 19.36 17.48 -17.00
C LYS A 54 19.25 18.15 -15.66
N LEU A 55 20.29 18.00 -14.83
CA LEU A 55 20.33 18.64 -13.52
C LEU A 55 21.75 19.00 -13.12
N THR A 56 21.89 19.90 -12.15
CA THR A 56 23.17 20.21 -11.53
C THR A 56 23.23 19.59 -10.15
N SER A 57 24.27 18.78 -9.89
CA SER A 57 24.48 18.10 -8.62
C SER A 57 25.88 18.32 -8.07
N ILE A 58 26.01 18.32 -6.75
CA ILE A 58 27.31 18.44 -6.08
C ILE A 58 27.86 17.05 -5.82
N ILE A 59 29.02 16.74 -6.40
CA ILE A 59 29.73 15.48 -6.15
C ILE A 59 31.16 15.72 -5.68
N LEU A 60 31.72 14.72 -5.01
CA LEU A 60 33.14 14.65 -4.72
C LEU A 60 33.89 14.11 -5.95
N ARG A 61 34.60 14.98 -6.67
CA ARG A 61 35.40 14.61 -7.84
C ARG A 61 36.84 15.08 -7.63
N ALA A 62 37.80 14.17 -7.74
CA ALA A 62 39.22 14.43 -7.48
C ALA A 62 39.49 15.09 -6.10
N GLY A 63 38.80 14.62 -5.06
CA GLY A 63 38.97 15.12 -3.69
C GLY A 63 38.33 16.48 -3.40
N GLN A 64 37.64 17.10 -4.36
CA GLN A 64 36.95 18.38 -4.19
C GLN A 64 35.44 18.25 -4.42
N ARG A 65 34.66 19.00 -3.63
CA ARG A 65 33.22 19.15 -3.85
C ARG A 65 33.00 20.16 -4.98
N ARG A 66 32.38 19.72 -6.08
CA ARG A 66 32.08 20.57 -7.24
C ARG A 66 30.66 20.34 -7.71
N ALA A 67 29.99 21.43 -8.11
CA ALA A 67 28.74 21.35 -8.86
C ALA A 67 29.05 20.90 -10.29
N VAL A 68 28.41 19.84 -10.75
CA VAL A 68 28.58 19.28 -12.09
C VAL A 68 27.23 19.10 -12.75
N ALA A 69 27.18 19.31 -14.07
CA ALA A 69 26.02 18.97 -14.87
C ALA A 69 25.93 17.45 -15.03
N MET A 70 24.73 16.92 -14.80
CA MET A 70 24.37 15.52 -14.93
C MET A 70 23.17 15.37 -15.87
N LEU A 71 23.10 14.21 -16.51
CA LEU A 71 22.01 13.76 -17.35
C LEU A 71 21.28 12.62 -16.65
N THR A 72 19.96 12.60 -16.80
CA THR A 72 19.17 11.40 -16.52
C THR A 72 19.42 10.34 -17.60
N GLU A 73 18.84 9.15 -17.43
CA GLU A 73 18.86 8.12 -18.46
C GLU A 73 18.24 8.60 -19.77
N ASP A 74 17.08 9.27 -19.68
CA ASP A 74 16.38 9.84 -20.84
C ASP A 74 17.25 10.91 -21.52
N GLY A 75 17.87 11.81 -20.76
CA GLY A 75 18.78 12.83 -21.30
C GLY A 75 20.02 12.22 -21.96
N LEU A 76 20.54 11.11 -21.44
CA LEU A 76 21.62 10.37 -22.09
C LEU A 76 21.16 9.78 -23.44
N TYR A 77 19.95 9.22 -23.49
CA TYR A 77 19.39 8.69 -24.72
C TYR A 77 19.17 9.79 -25.76
N GLU A 78 18.65 10.95 -25.36
CA GLU A 78 18.43 12.08 -26.25
C GLU A 78 19.76 12.54 -26.91
N VAL A 79 20.83 12.67 -26.11
CA VAL A 79 22.18 12.99 -26.61
C VAL A 79 22.66 11.97 -27.65
N LEU A 80 22.49 10.67 -27.37
CA LEU A 80 22.93 9.61 -28.28
C LEU A 80 22.07 9.55 -29.55
N MET A 81 20.77 9.84 -29.45
CA MET A 81 19.87 9.88 -30.59
C MET A 81 20.20 11.05 -31.54
N GLN A 82 20.46 12.23 -30.99
CA GLN A 82 20.82 13.43 -31.77
C GLN A 82 22.24 13.37 -32.35
N SER A 83 23.19 12.72 -31.66
CA SER A 83 24.60 12.70 -32.07
C SER A 83 24.85 11.97 -33.40
N ARG A 84 25.75 12.53 -34.22
CA ARG A 84 26.16 11.97 -35.53
C ARG A 84 27.45 11.15 -35.45
N LYS A 85 28.00 10.95 -34.26
CA LYS A 85 29.30 10.33 -34.00
C LYS A 85 29.25 8.80 -34.17
N PRO A 86 30.38 8.12 -34.46
CA PRO A 86 30.39 6.67 -34.71
C PRO A 86 29.75 5.84 -33.59
N ILE A 87 30.11 6.13 -32.33
CA ILE A 87 29.56 5.45 -31.14
C ILE A 87 28.03 5.62 -31.05
N ALA A 88 27.53 6.83 -31.29
CA ALA A 88 26.10 7.11 -31.32
C ALA A 88 25.37 6.39 -32.47
N LYS A 89 26.04 6.20 -33.62
CA LYS A 89 25.48 5.41 -34.74
C LYS A 89 25.41 3.92 -34.41
N GLU A 90 26.41 3.37 -33.73
CA GLU A 90 26.41 1.99 -33.25
C GLU A 90 25.27 1.78 -32.26
N PHE A 91 25.15 2.63 -31.24
CA PHE A 91 24.04 2.61 -30.28
C PHE A 91 22.68 2.65 -31.00
N LYS A 92 22.48 3.60 -31.92
CA LYS A 92 21.23 3.69 -32.70
C LYS A 92 20.94 2.43 -33.52
N ARG A 93 21.97 1.73 -34.01
CA ARG A 93 21.80 0.48 -34.76
C ARG A 93 21.28 -0.62 -33.83
N GLU A 94 21.88 -0.77 -32.65
CA GLU A 94 21.47 -1.75 -31.64
C GLU A 94 20.03 -1.48 -31.16
N VAL A 95 19.70 -0.23 -30.82
CA VAL A 95 18.33 0.14 -30.40
C VAL A 95 17.32 -0.18 -31.51
N LYS A 96 17.63 0.12 -32.77
CA LYS A 96 16.76 -0.23 -33.91
C LYS A 96 16.56 -1.74 -34.06
N GLN A 97 17.57 -2.55 -33.76
CA GLN A 97 17.43 -4.01 -33.76
C GLN A 97 16.52 -4.46 -32.63
N ILE A 98 16.72 -3.98 -31.40
CA ILE A 98 15.87 -4.26 -30.24
C ILE A 98 14.41 -3.93 -30.54
N LEU A 99 14.12 -2.72 -31.03
CA LEU A 99 12.75 -2.30 -31.38
C LEU A 99 12.13 -3.18 -32.47
N LYS A 100 12.91 -3.62 -33.47
CA LYS A 100 12.43 -4.57 -34.48
C LYS A 100 12.12 -5.94 -33.88
N THR A 101 12.93 -6.42 -32.95
CA THR A 101 12.70 -7.68 -32.23
C THR A 101 11.43 -7.59 -31.40
N ILE A 102 11.25 -6.51 -30.62
CA ILE A 102 10.02 -6.25 -29.86
C ILE A 102 8.81 -6.18 -30.80
N ARG A 103 8.89 -5.48 -31.93
CA ARG A 103 7.79 -5.41 -32.90
C ARG A 103 7.39 -6.78 -33.48
N LYS A 104 8.37 -7.68 -33.68
CA LYS A 104 8.13 -9.00 -34.28
C LYS A 104 7.68 -10.05 -33.26
N HIS A 105 8.27 -10.04 -32.07
CA HIS A 105 8.15 -11.12 -31.09
C HIS A 105 7.41 -10.69 -29.81
N GLY A 106 7.07 -9.40 -29.68
CA GLY A 106 6.44 -8.82 -28.49
C GLY A 106 7.39 -8.59 -27.32
N LEU A 107 8.61 -9.13 -27.36
CA LEU A 107 9.62 -9.04 -26.31
C LEU A 107 11.04 -8.99 -26.87
N TYR A 108 11.97 -8.43 -26.11
CA TYR A 108 13.40 -8.57 -26.31
C TYR A 108 13.99 -9.33 -25.12
N ALA A 109 14.71 -10.41 -25.41
CA ALA A 109 15.43 -11.19 -24.41
C ALA A 109 16.90 -11.27 -24.82
N LYS A 110 17.79 -11.16 -23.83
CA LYS A 110 19.23 -11.34 -24.04
C LYS A 110 19.50 -12.80 -24.45
N GLU A 111 20.46 -13.04 -25.34
CA GLU A 111 20.75 -14.39 -25.85
C GLU A 111 21.02 -15.40 -24.74
N GLU A 112 21.71 -15.00 -23.67
CA GLU A 112 21.95 -15.82 -22.47
C GLU A 112 20.65 -16.35 -21.79
N LEU A 113 19.51 -15.65 -21.94
CA LEU A 113 18.19 -16.09 -21.46
C LEU A 113 17.45 -16.95 -22.48
N LEU A 114 17.77 -16.79 -23.77
CA LEU A 114 17.20 -17.57 -24.88
C LEU A 114 17.87 -18.94 -25.01
N ASP A 115 19.14 -19.05 -24.60
CA ASP A 115 19.92 -20.30 -24.63
C ASP A 115 19.38 -21.34 -23.63
N ASN A 116 18.57 -20.92 -22.66
CA ASN A 116 17.89 -21.82 -21.72
C ASN A 116 16.40 -21.44 -21.57
N PRO A 117 15.57 -21.78 -22.57
CA PRO A 117 14.15 -21.37 -22.61
C PRO A 117 13.34 -21.94 -21.43
N ASP A 118 13.79 -23.05 -20.83
CA ASP A 118 13.13 -23.67 -19.69
C ASP A 118 13.20 -22.78 -18.44
N ILE A 119 14.30 -22.04 -18.25
CA ILE A 119 14.44 -21.08 -17.15
C ILE A 119 13.46 -19.92 -17.33
N ALA A 120 13.33 -19.41 -18.56
CA ALA A 120 12.39 -18.33 -18.85
C ALA A 120 10.94 -18.77 -18.61
N ILE A 121 10.57 -19.97 -19.07
CA ILE A 121 9.24 -20.54 -18.85
C ILE A 121 8.96 -20.72 -17.35
N ALA A 122 9.92 -21.26 -16.60
CA ALA A 122 9.77 -21.44 -15.15
C ALA A 122 9.63 -20.11 -14.41
N ALA A 123 10.43 -19.09 -14.77
CA ALA A 123 10.37 -17.76 -14.17
C ALA A 123 9.03 -17.07 -14.45
N PHE A 124 8.55 -17.10 -15.70
CA PHE A 124 7.24 -16.51 -16.05
C PHE A 124 6.08 -17.24 -15.38
N LYS A 125 6.18 -18.57 -15.22
CA LYS A 125 5.17 -19.34 -14.51
C LYS A 125 5.12 -18.97 -13.02
N ALA A 126 6.27 -18.91 -12.36
CA ALA A 126 6.36 -18.50 -10.95
C ALA A 126 5.80 -17.08 -10.74
N LEU A 127 6.15 -16.13 -11.63
CA LEU A 127 5.64 -14.76 -11.57
C LEU A 127 4.12 -14.69 -11.75
N LYS A 128 3.56 -15.52 -12.63
CA LYS A 128 2.10 -15.61 -12.81
C LYS A 128 1.42 -16.13 -11.55
N GLU A 129 1.92 -17.22 -10.98
CA GLU A 129 1.38 -17.81 -9.75
C GLU A 129 1.47 -16.83 -8.57
N GLU A 130 2.58 -16.12 -8.43
CA GLU A 130 2.74 -15.07 -7.41
C GLU A 130 1.73 -13.94 -7.58
N ARG A 131 1.52 -13.46 -8.81
CA ARG A 131 0.54 -12.40 -9.10
C ARG A 131 -0.89 -12.86 -8.81
N GLU A 132 -1.24 -14.09 -9.16
CA GLU A 132 -2.55 -14.67 -8.86
C GLU A 132 -2.77 -14.81 -7.35
N ALA A 133 -1.77 -15.30 -6.61
CA ALA A 133 -1.82 -15.38 -5.16
C ALA A 133 -1.95 -13.99 -4.50
N ARG A 134 -1.17 -13.00 -4.97
CA ARG A 134 -1.23 -11.62 -4.47
C ARG A 134 -2.61 -11.00 -4.72
N LYS A 135 -3.19 -11.22 -5.90
CA LYS A 135 -4.52 -10.72 -6.24
C LYS A 135 -5.61 -11.38 -5.40
N ALA A 136 -5.50 -12.69 -5.13
CA ALA A 136 -6.42 -13.38 -4.24
C ALA A 136 -6.36 -12.82 -2.81
N LEU A 137 -5.16 -12.63 -2.27
CA LEU A 137 -4.94 -12.03 -0.95
C LEU A 137 -5.44 -10.58 -0.89
N GLU A 138 -5.28 -9.81 -1.95
CA GLU A 138 -5.77 -8.42 -2.01
C GLU A 138 -7.30 -8.34 -2.01
N VAL A 139 -7.97 -9.26 -2.72
CA VAL A 139 -9.43 -9.41 -2.67
C VAL A 139 -9.89 -9.78 -1.27
N GLU A 140 -9.22 -10.74 -0.62
CA GLU A 140 -9.54 -11.17 0.74
C GLU A 140 -9.34 -10.02 1.75
N ASN A 141 -8.22 -9.31 1.65
CA ASN A 141 -7.88 -8.21 2.54
C ASN A 141 -8.86 -7.03 2.36
N ASN A 142 -9.24 -6.69 1.12
CA ASN A 142 -10.24 -5.67 0.87
C ASN A 142 -11.63 -6.04 1.44
N ALA A 143 -11.99 -7.32 1.46
CA ALA A 143 -13.21 -7.80 2.12
C ALA A 143 -13.12 -7.76 3.65
N MET A 144 -11.93 -8.00 4.22
CA MET A 144 -11.71 -8.01 5.67
C MET A 144 -11.44 -6.62 6.27
N LYS A 145 -10.90 -5.68 5.50
CA LYS A 145 -10.55 -4.32 5.93
C LYS A 145 -11.72 -3.54 6.58
N PRO A 146 -12.95 -3.53 6.04
CA PRO A 146 -14.07 -2.87 6.73
C PRO A 146 -14.45 -3.56 8.03
N LYS A 147 -14.26 -4.90 8.13
CA LYS A 147 -14.52 -5.66 9.37
C LYS A 147 -13.48 -5.34 10.46
N ALA A 148 -12.21 -5.24 10.07
CA ALA A 148 -11.11 -4.89 10.98
C ALA A 148 -11.23 -3.45 11.49
N LEU A 149 -11.46 -2.48 10.60
CA LEU A 149 -11.64 -1.07 10.97
C LEU A 149 -12.82 -0.85 11.92
N PHE A 150 -13.91 -1.61 11.74
CA PHE A 150 -15.04 -1.56 12.64
C PHE A 150 -14.71 -2.14 14.03
N ALA A 151 -14.00 -3.28 14.08
CA ALA A 151 -13.55 -3.88 15.34
C ALA A 151 -12.62 -2.93 16.12
N ASP A 152 -11.70 -2.26 15.44
CA ASP A 152 -10.76 -1.32 16.05
C ASP A 152 -11.45 -0.05 16.54
N ALA A 153 -12.37 0.53 15.75
CA ALA A 153 -13.12 1.74 16.13
C ALA A 153 -14.01 1.50 17.36
N VAL A 154 -14.64 0.33 17.45
CA VAL A 154 -15.47 -0.05 18.60
C VAL A 154 -14.60 -0.33 19.83
N SER A 155 -13.41 -0.93 19.66
CA SER A 155 -12.47 -1.15 20.78
C SER A 155 -11.92 0.14 21.37
N ALA A 156 -11.70 1.17 20.54
CA ALA A 156 -11.12 2.44 20.95
C ALA A 156 -12.09 3.35 21.73
N SER A 157 -13.41 3.20 21.54
CA SER A 157 -14.40 3.95 22.31
C SER A 157 -14.77 3.22 23.60
N HIS A 158 -14.20 3.63 24.73
CA HIS A 158 -14.51 3.06 26.06
C HIS A 158 -15.95 3.36 26.56
N THR A 159 -16.89 3.68 25.68
CA THR A 159 -18.26 4.08 26.03
C THR A 159 -19.23 2.91 25.91
N SER A 160 -20.04 2.71 26.94
CA SER A 160 -21.12 1.73 26.94
C SER A 160 -22.38 2.29 26.26
N ILE A 161 -22.92 1.52 25.31
CA ILE A 161 -24.08 1.92 24.52
C ILE A 161 -25.33 1.13 24.92
N LEU A 162 -26.50 1.67 24.62
CA LEU A 162 -27.75 0.93 24.82
C LEU A 162 -27.88 -0.22 23.81
N ILE A 163 -28.59 -1.28 24.19
CA ILE A 163 -28.87 -2.41 23.28
C ILE A 163 -29.60 -1.93 22.00
N GLY A 164 -30.45 -0.89 22.11
CA GLY A 164 -31.08 -0.28 20.94
C GLY A 164 -30.11 0.43 20.00
N GLU A 165 -29.03 1.01 20.52
CA GLU A 165 -27.96 1.62 19.71
C GLU A 165 -27.12 0.54 19.04
N LEU A 166 -26.79 -0.53 19.76
CA LEU A 166 -26.13 -1.71 19.18
C LEU A 166 -26.94 -2.27 18.00
N ALA A 167 -28.26 -2.38 18.13
CA ALA A 167 -29.12 -2.84 17.03
C ALA A 167 -29.02 -1.96 15.78
N LYS A 168 -28.94 -0.62 15.96
CA LYS A 168 -28.75 0.32 14.84
C LYS A 168 -27.38 0.14 14.18
N LEU A 169 -26.32 -0.04 14.97
CA LEU A 169 -24.96 -0.29 14.46
C LEU A 169 -24.89 -1.60 13.66
N ILE A 170 -25.48 -2.68 14.16
CA ILE A 170 -25.54 -3.96 13.44
C ILE A 170 -26.32 -3.81 12.12
N LYS A 171 -27.41 -3.02 12.13
CA LYS A 171 -28.17 -2.71 10.92
C LYS A 171 -27.39 -1.90 9.89
N GLN A 172 -26.59 -0.93 10.31
CA GLN A 172 -25.71 -0.17 9.42
C GLN A 172 -24.64 -1.05 8.75
N ASN A 173 -24.20 -2.10 9.42
CA ASN A 173 -23.24 -3.08 8.87
C ASN A 173 -23.89 -4.15 7.98
N GLY A 174 -25.11 -3.91 7.48
CA GLY A 174 -25.74 -4.74 6.45
C GLY A 174 -26.61 -5.90 6.94
N ILE A 175 -26.86 -6.01 8.25
CA ILE A 175 -27.69 -7.10 8.83
C ILE A 175 -29.05 -6.54 9.23
N ASP A 176 -30.15 -7.04 8.65
CA ASP A 176 -31.50 -6.57 8.98
C ASP A 176 -31.98 -7.03 10.37
N ILE A 177 -31.51 -6.34 11.41
CA ILE A 177 -31.93 -6.52 12.80
C ILE A 177 -32.51 -5.23 13.37
N GLY A 178 -33.61 -5.37 14.12
CA GLY A 178 -34.22 -4.28 14.87
C GLY A 178 -34.04 -4.48 16.37
N GLN A 179 -34.25 -3.41 17.16
CA GLN A 179 -34.12 -3.45 18.63
C GLN A 179 -34.91 -4.61 19.26
N LYS A 180 -36.18 -4.81 18.88
CA LYS A 180 -37.03 -5.89 19.43
C LYS A 180 -36.45 -7.28 19.14
N ARG A 181 -36.05 -7.53 17.87
CA ARG A 181 -35.41 -8.78 17.43
C ARG A 181 -34.10 -9.05 18.18
N LEU A 182 -33.28 -8.01 18.41
CA LEU A 182 -32.04 -8.15 19.17
C LEU A 182 -32.30 -8.51 20.64
N PHE A 183 -33.28 -7.88 21.30
CA PHE A 183 -33.67 -8.25 22.66
C PHE A 183 -34.21 -9.68 22.76
N GLU A 184 -35.00 -10.13 21.78
CA GLU A 184 -35.47 -11.50 21.70
C GLU A 184 -34.31 -12.48 21.56
N TRP A 185 -33.42 -12.24 20.59
CA TRP A 185 -32.25 -13.08 20.37
C TRP A 185 -31.33 -13.17 21.59
N LEU A 186 -31.04 -12.03 22.25
CA LEU A 186 -30.22 -12.01 23.46
C LEU A 186 -30.83 -12.80 24.61
N ARG A 187 -32.17 -12.80 24.73
CA ARG A 187 -32.89 -13.62 25.74
C ARG A 187 -32.87 -15.09 25.38
N GLU A 188 -33.10 -15.44 24.11
CA GLU A 188 -33.07 -16.82 23.62
C GLU A 188 -31.71 -17.47 23.81
N GLN A 189 -30.64 -16.74 23.50
CA GLN A 189 -29.24 -17.17 23.65
C GLN A 189 -28.74 -17.14 25.10
N GLY A 190 -29.55 -16.70 26.06
CA GLY A 190 -29.21 -16.69 27.49
C GLY A 190 -28.25 -15.57 27.91
N PHE A 191 -28.10 -14.51 27.10
CA PHE A 191 -27.36 -13.31 27.50
C PHE A 191 -28.16 -12.42 28.44
N LEU A 192 -29.49 -12.37 28.25
CA LEU A 192 -30.42 -11.63 29.10
C LEU A 192 -31.46 -12.56 29.72
N MET A 193 -31.98 -12.18 30.89
CA MET A 193 -33.05 -12.89 31.57
C MET A 193 -34.40 -12.74 30.83
N LYS A 194 -35.19 -13.82 30.81
CA LYS A 194 -36.39 -13.97 29.96
C LYS A 194 -37.67 -13.37 30.54
N SER A 195 -37.84 -13.35 31.86
CA SER A 195 -39.09 -13.00 32.54
C SER A 195 -38.86 -12.41 33.94
N GLY A 196 -39.95 -11.92 34.55
CA GLY A 196 -39.95 -11.37 35.92
C GLY A 196 -39.45 -9.93 36.03
N SER A 197 -39.23 -9.48 37.27
CA SER A 197 -38.69 -8.15 37.60
C SER A 197 -37.28 -7.90 37.04
N SER A 198 -36.56 -8.98 36.71
CA SER A 198 -35.23 -8.94 36.12
C SER A 198 -35.22 -9.10 34.60
N LYS A 199 -36.37 -9.03 33.93
CA LYS A 199 -36.45 -9.13 32.47
C LYS A 199 -35.52 -8.12 31.80
N ASN A 200 -34.73 -8.57 30.82
CA ASN A 200 -33.69 -7.79 30.12
C ASN A 200 -32.45 -7.43 30.97
N MET A 201 -32.33 -7.93 32.20
CA MET A 201 -31.08 -7.87 32.94
C MET A 201 -30.08 -8.90 32.39
N PRO A 202 -28.77 -8.60 32.40
CA PRO A 202 -27.76 -9.54 31.94
C PRO A 202 -27.68 -10.73 32.88
N THR A 203 -27.43 -11.92 32.31
CA THR A 203 -27.15 -13.12 33.11
C THR A 203 -25.79 -13.00 33.78
N GLN A 204 -25.61 -13.70 34.90
CA GLN A 204 -24.34 -13.72 35.63
C GLN A 204 -23.15 -14.08 34.72
N ARG A 205 -23.34 -15.09 33.85
CA ARG A 205 -22.39 -15.48 32.81
C ARG A 205 -21.98 -14.31 31.89
N SER A 206 -22.95 -13.48 31.49
CA SER A 206 -22.68 -12.38 30.56
C SER A 206 -21.97 -11.20 31.24
N MET A 207 -22.22 -11.02 32.54
CA MET A 207 -21.51 -10.07 33.39
C MET A 207 -20.05 -10.50 33.61
N GLU A 208 -19.81 -11.78 33.91
CA GLU A 208 -18.45 -12.34 34.08
C GLU A 208 -17.63 -12.29 32.79
N GLN A 209 -18.29 -12.41 31.62
CA GLN A 209 -17.64 -12.21 30.33
C GLN A 209 -17.33 -10.74 30.02
N GLY A 210 -17.87 -9.79 30.80
CA GLY A 210 -17.68 -8.36 30.63
C GLY A 210 -18.39 -7.79 29.39
N LEU A 211 -19.48 -8.44 28.92
CA LEU A 211 -20.21 -8.01 27.72
C LEU A 211 -21.21 -6.90 28.00
N PHE A 212 -21.70 -6.81 29.23
CA PHE A 212 -22.69 -5.84 29.67
C PHE A 212 -22.27 -5.15 30.96
N GLU A 213 -22.84 -3.99 31.18
CA GLU A 213 -22.82 -3.28 32.45
C GLU A 213 -24.25 -2.81 32.80
N ILE A 214 -24.49 -2.56 34.08
CA ILE A 214 -25.80 -2.10 34.57
C ILE A 214 -25.67 -0.64 34.97
N LYS A 215 -26.46 0.23 34.35
CA LYS A 215 -26.64 1.61 34.79
C LYS A 215 -27.89 1.72 35.66
N GLU A 216 -27.72 2.21 36.89
CA GLU A 216 -28.82 2.54 37.77
C GLU A 216 -29.19 4.02 37.62
N SER A 217 -30.48 4.31 37.50
CA SER A 217 -31.04 5.67 37.45
C SER A 217 -32.22 5.73 38.41
N SER A 218 -32.35 6.81 39.17
CA SER A 218 -33.51 7.05 40.04
C SER A 218 -34.39 8.16 39.48
N TYR A 219 -35.70 8.02 39.62
CA TYR A 219 -36.64 9.12 39.39
C TYR A 219 -37.70 9.15 40.50
N ILE A 220 -38.26 10.33 40.75
CA ILE A 220 -39.35 10.50 41.71
C ILE A 220 -40.66 10.30 40.96
N ASN A 221 -41.49 9.35 41.42
CA ASN A 221 -42.80 9.12 40.84
C ASN A 221 -43.81 10.19 41.30
N SER A 222 -45.00 10.25 40.70
CA SER A 222 -46.04 11.23 41.04
C SER A 222 -46.48 11.21 42.52
N GLU A 223 -46.17 10.13 43.25
CA GLU A 223 -46.44 9.93 44.67
C GLU A 223 -45.28 10.32 45.60
N GLY A 224 -44.22 10.93 45.08
CA GLY A 224 -43.04 11.33 45.85
C GLY A 224 -42.07 10.19 46.20
N VAL A 225 -42.37 8.95 45.79
CA VAL A 225 -41.52 7.78 46.00
C VAL A 225 -40.36 7.75 45.00
N THR A 226 -39.14 7.56 45.49
CA THR A 226 -37.95 7.37 44.64
C THR A 226 -37.93 5.95 44.08
N VAL A 227 -38.07 5.82 42.75
CA VAL A 227 -38.01 4.54 42.04
C VAL A 227 -36.64 4.40 41.40
N VAL A 228 -35.92 3.32 41.74
CA VAL A 228 -34.65 2.95 41.11
C VAL A 228 -34.93 2.05 39.91
N THR A 229 -34.39 2.43 38.76
CA THR A 229 -34.45 1.68 37.51
C THR A 229 -33.05 1.20 37.13
N LYS A 230 -32.97 -0.04 36.63
CA LYS A 230 -31.73 -0.64 36.16
C LYS A 230 -31.81 -0.84 34.66
N THR A 231 -30.82 -0.34 33.93
CA THR A 231 -30.74 -0.45 32.48
C THR A 231 -29.48 -1.18 32.08
N THR A 232 -29.64 -2.24 31.29
CA THR A 232 -28.52 -2.99 30.71
C THR A 232 -27.91 -2.23 29.54
N LYS A 233 -26.60 -2.01 29.59
CA LYS A 233 -25.79 -1.44 28.51
C LYS A 233 -24.75 -2.43 28.03
N VAL A 234 -24.32 -2.28 26.78
CA VAL A 234 -23.31 -3.11 26.14
C VAL A 234 -21.96 -2.40 26.24
N THR A 235 -20.97 -3.08 26.81
CA THR A 235 -19.59 -2.58 26.91
C THR A 235 -18.92 -2.56 25.53
N GLY A 236 -17.79 -1.86 25.35
CA GLY A 236 -17.02 -1.93 24.09
C GLY A 236 -16.66 -3.37 23.70
N LYS A 237 -16.28 -4.20 24.67
CA LYS A 237 -16.05 -5.64 24.48
C LYS A 237 -17.31 -6.38 24.00
N GLY A 238 -18.47 -6.08 24.61
CA GLY A 238 -19.75 -6.63 24.20
C GLY A 238 -20.14 -6.24 22.78
N GLN A 239 -19.88 -4.98 22.39
CA GLN A 239 -20.17 -4.48 21.05
C GLN A 239 -19.39 -5.29 19.99
N ILE A 240 -18.08 -5.46 20.17
CA ILE A 240 -17.23 -6.30 19.28
C ILE A 240 -17.71 -7.74 19.25
N TYR A 241 -18.03 -8.31 20.41
CA TYR A 241 -18.47 -9.70 20.51
C TYR A 241 -19.75 -9.94 19.70
N PHE A 242 -20.77 -9.09 19.88
CA PHE A 242 -22.03 -9.27 19.17
C PHE A 242 -21.90 -8.94 17.68
N THR A 243 -21.17 -7.90 17.30
CA THR A 243 -21.01 -7.55 15.88
C THR A 243 -20.28 -8.65 15.12
N ASN A 244 -19.19 -9.21 15.64
CA ASN A 244 -18.51 -10.36 15.03
C ASN A 244 -19.43 -11.59 14.97
N LYS A 245 -20.21 -11.84 16.02
CA LYS A 245 -21.15 -12.97 16.08
C LYS A 245 -22.28 -12.87 15.04
N PHE A 246 -22.64 -11.67 14.63
CA PHE A 246 -23.62 -11.44 13.56
C PHE A 246 -22.98 -11.36 12.16
N LEU A 247 -21.74 -10.84 12.03
CA LEU A 247 -21.02 -10.64 10.75
C LEU A 247 -20.22 -11.86 10.25
N CYS A 248 -19.91 -12.83 11.10
CA CYS A 248 -19.21 -14.08 10.75
C CYS A 248 -20.17 -15.24 10.39
N LYS A 249 -21.40 -14.94 9.95
CA LYS A 249 -22.31 -15.94 9.35
C LYS A 249 -22.09 -16.06 7.85
#